data_AF-A0A1Q6RDR6-F1
#
_entry.id   AF-A0A1Q6RDR6-F1
#
_cell.length_a   1.000
_cell.length_b   1.000
_cell.length_c   1.000
_cell.angle_alpha   90.00
_cell.angle_beta   90.00
_cell.angle_gamma   90.00
#
_symmetry.space_group_name_H-M   'P 1'
#
loop_
_entity.id
_entity.type
_entity.pdbx_description
1 polymer ?
#
loop_
_entity_poly.entity_id
_entity_poly.type
_entity_poly.pdbx_seq_one_letter_code
_entity_poly.pdbx_strand_id
1 'polypeptide(L)'
;MAATDVVYEDDNPLTPFWGQSQYLRKDVKTLTFQSSLKNAPSSAWDVSEAGDRSVLAWMDNGDLYVAADGAIAPNSDASWLFQDFVNLKTIDFGDCFVTSNVTNTSAMFAGCERLTELDLSGFDTSNVKYMYGMFSRCTSLTSLDFASFDTSNVMSMHSMFQDCSSLTGLDLSGFDTSSVTSMYIMFYGCESLTHLNLTSFDTSKVTNMNFMFSGCSRLTSLDLSNFDTSNVTTMIWMFGRCYDLTSLNLSNFDASAVTEMNDIFTGCDVLTDLNCSDERILKEFRNR
;
A
#
# COMPACT_ATOMS: atom_id res chain seq x y z
N MET A 1 -8.58 -18.19 6.38
CA MET A 1 -7.17 -18.50 6.00
C MET A 1 -6.27 -17.71 6.94
N ALA A 2 -5.44 -18.41 7.71
CA ALA A 2 -4.53 -17.77 8.67
C ALA A 2 -3.20 -17.41 7.99
N ALA A 3 -2.85 -16.13 8.01
CA ALA A 3 -1.44 -15.72 7.93
C ALA A 3 -0.84 -15.97 9.32
N THR A 4 0.19 -16.82 9.40
CA THR A 4 0.93 -17.01 10.67
C THR A 4 1.95 -15.90 10.82
N ASP A 5 1.95 -15.26 11.99
CA ASP A 5 2.80 -14.14 12.41
C ASP A 5 4.27 -14.28 11.98
N VAL A 6 4.72 -13.37 11.10
CA VAL A 6 6.15 -13.08 10.90
C VAL A 6 6.31 -11.56 10.97
N VAL A 7 7.05 -11.14 11.99
CA VAL A 7 7.59 -9.78 12.18
C VAL A 7 8.32 -9.35 10.90
N TYR A 8 8.28 -8.06 10.54
CA TYR A 8 8.97 -7.37 9.43
C TYR A 8 10.40 -7.91 9.12
N GLU A 9 10.50 -9.10 8.51
CA GLU A 9 11.73 -9.75 8.09
C GLU A 9 11.57 -10.16 6.63
N ASP A 10 12.24 -9.38 5.78
CA ASP A 10 12.63 -9.60 4.38
C ASP A 10 11.66 -10.34 3.47
N ASP A 11 11.15 -9.59 2.48
CA ASP A 11 10.48 -10.12 1.29
C ASP A 11 11.20 -11.38 0.78
N ASN A 12 10.59 -12.54 0.99
CA ASN A 12 11.21 -13.83 0.73
C ASN A 12 10.33 -14.68 -0.18
N PRO A 13 10.48 -14.53 -1.51
CA PRO A 13 9.74 -15.30 -2.51
C PRO A 13 10.02 -16.82 -2.47
N LEU A 14 11.00 -17.26 -1.69
CA LEU A 14 11.32 -18.68 -1.46
C LEU A 14 10.57 -19.27 -0.25
N THR A 15 9.63 -18.54 0.33
CA THR A 15 8.84 -19.01 1.47
C THR A 15 7.69 -19.90 0.97
N PRO A 16 7.46 -21.07 1.59
CA PRO A 16 6.23 -21.84 1.40
C PRO A 16 5.00 -21.05 1.88
N PHE A 17 3.79 -21.42 1.45
CA PHE A 17 2.58 -20.67 1.80
C PHE A 17 1.42 -21.60 2.17
N TRP A 18 0.51 -21.09 3.01
CA TRP A 18 -0.77 -21.72 3.38
C TRP A 18 -0.66 -23.22 3.72
N GLY A 19 0.33 -23.59 4.53
CA GLY A 19 0.53 -24.97 5.00
C GLY A 19 1.10 -25.95 3.96
N GLN A 20 1.51 -25.46 2.79
CA GLN A 20 2.04 -26.28 1.69
C GLN A 20 3.54 -26.04 1.52
N SER A 21 4.35 -27.11 1.58
CA SER A 21 5.81 -27.06 1.47
C SER A 21 6.36 -27.36 0.07
N GLN A 22 5.54 -27.91 -0.83
CA GLN A 22 5.95 -28.25 -2.19
C GLN A 22 6.10 -27.02 -3.10
N TYR A 23 5.30 -25.98 -2.86
CA TYR A 23 5.25 -24.77 -3.68
C TYR A 23 5.74 -23.57 -2.90
N LEU A 24 6.40 -22.66 -3.60
CA LEU A 24 6.91 -21.42 -3.06
C LEU A 24 6.08 -20.24 -3.58
N ARG A 25 6.08 -19.13 -2.85
CA ARG A 25 5.38 -17.90 -3.25
C ARG A 25 5.71 -17.47 -4.69
N LYS A 26 6.97 -17.57 -5.12
CA LYS A 26 7.40 -17.28 -6.51
C LYS A 26 6.85 -18.21 -7.59
N ASP A 27 6.30 -19.37 -7.23
CA ASP A 27 5.82 -20.34 -8.22
C ASP A 27 4.43 -19.96 -8.75
N VAL A 28 3.72 -19.07 -8.04
CA VAL A 28 2.37 -18.61 -8.38
C VAL A 28 2.43 -17.52 -9.47
N LYS A 29 1.68 -17.74 -10.56
CA LYS A 29 1.56 -16.83 -11.71
C LYS A 29 0.18 -16.18 -11.81
N THR A 30 -0.86 -16.91 -11.43
CA THR A 30 -2.24 -16.43 -11.33
C THR A 30 -2.86 -16.99 -10.07
N LEU A 31 -3.87 -16.30 -9.54
CA LEU A 31 -4.66 -16.75 -8.39
C LEU A 31 -6.15 -16.60 -8.72
N THR A 32 -6.93 -17.65 -8.52
CA THR A 32 -8.38 -17.65 -8.77
C THR A 32 -9.14 -18.23 -7.58
N PHE A 33 -10.11 -17.47 -7.08
CA PHE A 33 -11.07 -17.91 -6.08
C PHE A 33 -12.35 -18.46 -6.74
N GLN A 34 -12.90 -19.55 -6.22
CA GLN A 34 -14.06 -20.24 -6.79
C GLN A 34 -15.09 -20.62 -5.73
N SER A 35 -16.37 -20.40 -6.03
CA SER A 35 -17.50 -20.71 -5.15
C SER A 35 -18.00 -22.16 -5.24
N SER A 36 -17.18 -23.08 -5.76
CA SER A 36 -17.53 -24.50 -5.77
C SER A 36 -16.30 -25.42 -5.74
N LEU A 37 -16.39 -26.47 -4.92
CA LEU A 37 -15.38 -27.53 -4.83
C LEU A 37 -15.49 -28.59 -5.93
N LYS A 38 -16.46 -28.48 -6.84
CA LYS A 38 -16.78 -29.51 -7.85
C LYS A 38 -15.57 -29.94 -8.70
N ASN A 39 -14.65 -29.01 -8.98
CA ASN A 39 -13.48 -29.25 -9.83
C ASN A 39 -12.18 -29.42 -9.03
N ALA A 40 -12.23 -29.48 -7.70
CA ALA A 40 -11.04 -29.65 -6.89
C ALA A 40 -10.40 -31.03 -7.16
N PRO A 41 -9.11 -31.10 -7.53
CA PRO A 41 -8.44 -32.36 -7.76
C PRO A 41 -8.18 -33.11 -6.45
N SER A 42 -7.92 -34.42 -6.53
CA SER A 42 -7.54 -35.22 -5.36
C SER A 42 -6.25 -34.76 -4.68
N SER A 43 -5.40 -33.98 -5.39
CA SER A 43 -4.18 -33.37 -4.87
C SER A 43 -4.40 -32.06 -4.13
N ALA A 44 -5.64 -31.54 -4.08
CA ALA A 44 -5.93 -30.29 -3.38
C ALA A 44 -5.70 -30.42 -1.87
N TRP A 45 -4.99 -29.44 -1.32
CA TRP A 45 -4.69 -29.37 0.12
C TRP A 45 -5.67 -28.43 0.82
N ASP A 46 -5.76 -28.60 2.12
CA ASP A 46 -6.67 -27.83 2.96
C ASP A 46 -6.05 -26.49 3.37
N VAL A 47 -6.78 -25.41 3.17
CA VAL A 47 -6.41 -24.05 3.61
C VAL A 47 -7.45 -23.43 4.55
N SER A 48 -8.44 -24.24 4.98
CA SER A 48 -9.41 -23.84 5.99
C SER A 48 -8.76 -23.75 7.37
N GLU A 49 -9.21 -22.79 8.18
CA GLU A 49 -8.75 -22.65 9.57
C GLU A 49 -9.17 -23.86 10.42
N ALA A 50 -10.34 -24.43 10.15
CA ALA A 50 -10.88 -25.58 10.87
C ALA A 50 -10.14 -26.89 10.56
N GLY A 51 -9.33 -26.95 9.50
CA GLY A 51 -8.69 -28.19 9.04
C GLY A 51 -9.69 -29.25 8.61
N ASP A 52 -10.86 -28.82 8.11
CA ASP A 52 -12.00 -29.66 7.78
C ASP A 52 -12.24 -29.81 6.27
N ARG A 53 -11.30 -29.34 5.45
CA ARG A 53 -11.34 -29.34 3.98
C ARG A 53 -12.49 -28.51 3.39
N SER A 54 -13.07 -27.59 4.16
CA SER A 54 -14.11 -26.67 3.66
C SER A 54 -13.58 -25.64 2.65
N VAL A 55 -12.28 -25.33 2.70
CA VAL A 55 -11.58 -24.48 1.74
C VAL A 55 -10.36 -25.23 1.23
N LEU A 56 -10.31 -25.49 -0.06
CA LEU A 56 -9.23 -26.23 -0.71
C LEU A 56 -8.43 -25.34 -1.64
N ALA A 57 -7.13 -25.58 -1.73
CA ALA A 57 -6.26 -24.98 -2.72
C ALA A 57 -5.51 -26.04 -3.54
N TRP A 58 -5.20 -25.71 -4.79
CA TRP A 58 -4.36 -26.54 -5.65
C TRP A 58 -3.60 -25.69 -6.67
N MET A 59 -2.47 -26.24 -7.13
CA MET A 59 -1.68 -25.66 -8.22
C MET A 59 -1.90 -26.44 -9.51
N ASP A 60 -2.00 -25.73 -10.63
CA ASP A 60 -1.93 -26.30 -11.98
C ASP A 60 -0.99 -25.44 -12.84
N ASN A 61 0.20 -25.97 -13.16
CA ASN A 61 1.19 -25.31 -14.03
C ASN A 61 1.60 -23.84 -13.66
N GLY A 62 1.50 -23.50 -12.38
CA GLY A 62 1.78 -22.16 -11.84
C GLY A 62 0.52 -21.34 -11.54
N ASP A 63 -0.67 -21.82 -11.91
CA ASP A 63 -1.94 -21.20 -11.56
C ASP A 63 -2.42 -21.77 -10.23
N LEU A 64 -2.70 -20.88 -9.28
CA LEU A 64 -3.18 -21.22 -7.94
C LEU A 64 -4.70 -21.04 -7.90
N TYR A 65 -5.39 -22.08 -7.48
CA TYR A 65 -6.84 -22.05 -7.29
C TYR A 65 -7.15 -22.20 -5.82
N VAL A 66 -8.14 -21.46 -5.33
CA VAL A 66 -8.71 -21.58 -3.98
C VAL A 66 -10.23 -21.71 -4.13
N ALA A 67 -10.83 -22.73 -3.54
CA ALA A 67 -12.26 -22.97 -3.69
C ALA A 67 -12.93 -23.41 -2.38
N ALA A 68 -14.21 -23.07 -2.24
CA ALA A 68 -15.11 -23.54 -1.20
C ALA A 68 -16.54 -23.62 -1.76
N ASP A 69 -17.42 -24.42 -1.16
CA ASP A 69 -18.85 -24.40 -1.51
C ASP A 69 -19.55 -23.22 -0.80
N GLY A 70 -19.23 -21.99 -1.24
CA GLY A 70 -19.77 -20.75 -0.69
C GLY A 70 -18.73 -19.62 -0.59
N ALA A 71 -18.88 -18.78 0.42
CA ALA A 71 -17.97 -17.67 0.69
C ALA A 71 -16.62 -18.16 1.24
N ILE A 72 -15.55 -17.50 0.81
CA ILE A 72 -14.18 -17.68 1.27
C ILE A 72 -13.77 -16.39 1.96
N ALA A 73 -13.49 -16.46 3.26
CA ALA A 73 -13.02 -15.32 4.04
C ALA A 73 -11.61 -15.59 4.58
N PRO A 74 -10.69 -14.62 4.48
CA PRO A 74 -9.48 -14.64 5.29
C PRO A 74 -9.84 -14.44 6.77
N ASN A 75 -8.88 -14.72 7.66
CA ASN A 75 -9.05 -14.42 9.07
C ASN A 75 -9.14 -12.90 9.29
N SER A 76 -9.51 -12.46 10.50
CA SER A 76 -9.55 -11.03 10.83
C SER A 76 -8.21 -10.33 10.64
N ASP A 77 -7.12 -11.10 10.70
CA ASP A 77 -5.81 -10.70 10.24
C ASP A 77 -5.52 -11.31 8.86
N ALA A 78 -5.56 -10.46 7.83
CA ALA A 78 -5.23 -10.80 6.44
C ALA A 78 -3.88 -10.17 6.03
N SER A 79 -3.06 -9.75 7.00
CA SER A 79 -1.73 -9.25 6.70
C SER A 79 -0.89 -10.32 6.00
N TRP A 80 -0.06 -9.88 5.07
CA TRP A 80 0.84 -10.73 4.26
C TRP A 80 0.17 -11.86 3.46
N LEU A 81 -1.17 -11.84 3.30
CA LEU A 81 -1.91 -12.96 2.71
C LEU A 81 -1.39 -13.36 1.32
N PHE A 82 -1.05 -12.36 0.50
CA PHE A 82 -0.52 -12.54 -0.86
C PHE A 82 0.91 -11.99 -1.01
N GLN A 83 1.59 -11.66 0.09
CA GLN A 83 2.93 -11.08 0.05
C GLN A 83 3.89 -11.94 -0.78
N ASP A 84 4.80 -11.32 -1.52
CA ASP A 84 5.90 -11.95 -2.27
C ASP A 84 5.48 -13.05 -3.26
N PHE A 85 4.23 -13.05 -3.70
CA PHE A 85 3.87 -13.73 -4.94
C PHE A 85 4.47 -12.94 -6.14
N VAL A 86 5.80 -12.86 -6.20
CA VAL A 86 6.59 -12.01 -7.11
C VAL A 86 6.32 -12.28 -8.59
N ASN A 87 5.80 -13.47 -8.93
CA ASN A 87 5.44 -13.84 -10.29
C ASN A 87 3.94 -13.75 -10.60
N LEU A 88 3.12 -13.37 -9.62
CA LEU A 88 1.67 -13.20 -9.76
C LEU A 88 1.37 -12.04 -10.69
N LYS A 89 0.56 -12.30 -11.71
CA LYS A 89 0.16 -11.31 -12.71
C LYS A 89 -1.25 -10.80 -12.51
N THR A 90 -2.14 -11.68 -12.06
CA THR A 90 -3.57 -11.42 -11.89
C THR A 90 -4.11 -12.18 -10.68
N ILE A 91 -5.08 -11.58 -10.01
CA ILE A 91 -5.90 -12.23 -9.00
C ILE A 91 -7.36 -12.06 -9.40
N ASP A 92 -8.10 -13.16 -9.44
CA ASP A 92 -9.55 -13.18 -9.60
C ASP A 92 -10.18 -13.59 -8.27
N PHE A 93 -10.78 -12.64 -7.57
CA PHE A 93 -11.48 -12.86 -6.30
C PHE A 93 -12.86 -13.52 -6.47
N GLY A 94 -13.43 -13.45 -7.68
CA GLY A 94 -14.82 -13.81 -7.95
C GLY A 94 -15.82 -13.14 -7.00
N ASP A 95 -17.03 -13.69 -6.95
CA ASP A 95 -18.09 -13.22 -6.04
C ASP A 95 -18.03 -13.91 -4.65
N CYS A 96 -16.97 -14.67 -4.37
CA CYS A 96 -16.88 -15.48 -3.15
C CYS A 96 -15.85 -15.00 -2.14
N PHE A 97 -14.93 -14.10 -2.49
CA PHE A 97 -13.95 -13.60 -1.53
C PHE A 97 -14.56 -12.46 -0.69
N VAL A 98 -14.71 -12.68 0.61
CA VAL A 98 -15.41 -11.75 1.52
C VAL A 98 -14.45 -11.21 2.58
N THR A 99 -14.31 -9.89 2.67
CA THR A 99 -13.39 -9.21 3.60
C THR A 99 -14.06 -8.49 4.77
N SER A 100 -15.38 -8.62 4.95
CA SER A 100 -16.15 -7.85 5.95
C SER A 100 -15.69 -8.04 7.40
N ASN A 101 -14.98 -9.13 7.71
CA ASN A 101 -14.44 -9.41 9.04
C ASN A 101 -12.96 -9.02 9.21
N VAL A 102 -12.32 -8.50 8.15
CA VAL A 102 -10.89 -8.17 8.16
C VAL A 102 -10.65 -6.86 8.89
N THR A 103 -9.67 -6.88 9.79
CA THR A 103 -9.24 -5.72 10.58
C THR A 103 -7.80 -5.30 10.27
N ASN A 104 -7.02 -6.16 9.61
CA ASN A 104 -5.63 -5.92 9.25
C ASN A 104 -5.38 -6.40 7.82
N THR A 105 -5.02 -5.49 6.92
CA THR A 105 -4.61 -5.76 5.52
C THR A 105 -3.17 -5.34 5.27
N SER A 106 -2.37 -5.19 6.33
CA SER A 106 -1.00 -4.71 6.23
C SER A 106 -0.16 -5.64 5.37
N ALA A 107 0.59 -5.08 4.42
CA ALA A 107 1.41 -5.83 3.48
C ALA A 107 0.67 -6.95 2.72
N MET A 108 -0.66 -6.90 2.61
CA MET A 108 -1.47 -7.97 2.03
C MET A 108 -1.04 -8.33 0.60
N PHE A 109 -0.61 -7.35 -0.20
CA PHE A 109 -0.10 -7.52 -1.56
C PHE A 109 1.36 -7.12 -1.71
N ALA A 110 2.09 -6.89 -0.61
CA ALA A 110 3.46 -6.38 -0.71
C ALA A 110 4.36 -7.35 -1.49
N GLY A 111 5.25 -6.84 -2.34
CA GLY A 111 6.16 -7.67 -3.13
C GLY A 111 5.49 -8.44 -4.29
N CYS A 112 4.23 -8.17 -4.62
CA CYS A 112 3.60 -8.65 -5.86
C CYS A 112 4.13 -7.90 -7.09
N GLU A 113 5.43 -8.02 -7.35
CA GLU A 113 6.19 -7.20 -8.32
C GLU A 113 5.65 -7.27 -9.76
N ARG A 114 4.98 -8.36 -10.14
CA ARG A 114 4.47 -8.58 -11.51
C ARG A 114 2.95 -8.42 -11.65
N LEU A 115 2.27 -8.01 -10.59
CA LEU A 115 0.83 -7.77 -10.58
C LEU A 115 0.55 -6.49 -11.36
N THR A 116 -0.17 -6.58 -12.47
CA THR A 116 -0.43 -5.43 -13.36
C THR A 116 -1.81 -4.82 -13.17
N GLU A 117 -2.75 -5.61 -12.67
CA GLU A 117 -4.12 -5.21 -12.38
C GLU A 117 -4.58 -5.85 -11.08
N LEU A 118 -5.43 -5.14 -10.34
CA LEU A 118 -5.99 -5.61 -9.08
C LEU A 118 -7.37 -4.98 -8.88
N ASP A 119 -8.41 -5.80 -9.00
CA ASP A 119 -9.78 -5.39 -8.73
C ASP A 119 -10.08 -5.54 -7.23
N LEU A 120 -10.39 -4.42 -6.57
CA LEU A 120 -10.73 -4.34 -5.15
C LEU A 120 -12.18 -3.88 -4.93
N SER A 121 -13.00 -3.83 -5.98
CA SER A 121 -14.37 -3.33 -5.89
C SER A 121 -15.26 -4.15 -4.94
N GLY A 122 -14.95 -5.43 -4.73
CA GLY A 122 -15.61 -6.31 -3.77
C GLY A 122 -15.09 -6.25 -2.33
N PHE A 123 -14.05 -5.47 -2.04
CA PHE A 123 -13.49 -5.37 -0.69
C PHE A 123 -14.36 -4.48 0.20
N ASP A 124 -14.80 -5.03 1.32
CA ASP A 124 -15.30 -4.27 2.47
C ASP A 124 -14.12 -3.97 3.40
N THR A 125 -13.76 -2.69 3.51
CA THR A 125 -12.67 -2.21 4.39
C THR A 125 -13.17 -1.51 5.64
N SER A 126 -14.49 -1.49 5.89
CA SER A 126 -15.10 -0.71 6.97
C SER A 126 -14.60 -1.11 8.37
N ASN A 127 -14.11 -2.34 8.54
CA ASN A 127 -13.55 -2.82 9.81
C ASN A 127 -12.01 -2.75 9.87
N VAL A 128 -11.33 -2.32 8.81
CA VAL A 128 -9.88 -2.31 8.72
C VAL A 128 -9.28 -1.18 9.56
N LYS A 129 -8.29 -1.55 10.39
CA LYS A 129 -7.55 -0.64 11.27
C LYS A 129 -6.11 -0.43 10.82
N TYR A 130 -5.53 -1.40 10.14
CA TYR A 130 -4.13 -1.37 9.72
C TYR A 130 -4.02 -1.71 8.23
N MET A 131 -3.46 -0.78 7.45
CA MET A 131 -3.24 -0.88 6.00
C MET A 131 -1.80 -0.56 5.60
N TYR A 132 -0.85 -0.59 6.55
CA TYR A 132 0.52 -0.19 6.26
C TYR A 132 1.17 -1.15 5.25
N GLY A 133 1.90 -0.60 4.29
CA GLY A 133 2.57 -1.38 3.26
C GLY A 133 1.66 -2.22 2.35
N MET A 134 0.33 -2.03 2.35
CA MET A 134 -0.62 -2.93 1.67
C MET A 134 -0.24 -3.25 0.22
N PHE A 135 0.31 -2.29 -0.52
CA PHE A 135 0.76 -2.43 -1.91
C PHE A 135 2.28 -2.25 -2.08
N SER A 136 3.04 -2.21 -0.99
CA SER A 136 4.49 -1.95 -1.03
C SER A 136 5.21 -2.84 -2.05
N ARG A 137 6.08 -2.27 -2.88
CA ARG A 137 6.85 -2.97 -3.92
C ARG A 137 6.00 -3.68 -4.99
N CYS A 138 4.73 -3.28 -5.18
CA CYS A 138 3.95 -3.66 -6.36
C CYS A 138 4.40 -2.87 -7.60
N THR A 139 5.62 -3.16 -8.07
CA THR A 139 6.33 -2.34 -9.08
C THR A 139 5.69 -2.35 -10.47
N SER A 140 4.78 -3.28 -10.77
CA SER A 140 4.07 -3.34 -12.05
C SER A 140 2.64 -2.78 -12.04
N LEU A 141 2.09 -2.41 -10.87
CA LEU A 141 0.75 -1.80 -10.81
C LEU A 141 0.78 -0.38 -11.40
N THR A 142 -0.13 -0.09 -12.34
CA THR A 142 -0.19 1.23 -13.00
C THR A 142 -1.29 2.15 -12.46
N SER A 143 -2.33 1.56 -11.86
CA SER A 143 -3.50 2.23 -11.29
C SER A 143 -4.16 1.35 -10.24
N LEU A 144 -4.86 1.98 -9.29
CA LEU A 144 -5.73 1.33 -8.30
C LEU A 144 -7.01 2.17 -8.16
N ASP A 145 -8.14 1.50 -7.96
CA ASP A 145 -9.43 2.13 -7.66
C ASP A 145 -9.80 1.87 -6.19
N PHE A 146 -10.13 2.94 -5.48
CA PHE A 146 -10.49 2.92 -4.06
C PHE A 146 -11.94 3.36 -3.81
N ALA A 147 -12.81 3.39 -4.83
CA ALA A 147 -14.18 3.83 -4.67
C ALA A 147 -14.99 3.06 -3.61
N SER A 148 -14.61 1.79 -3.33
CA SER A 148 -15.22 0.94 -2.30
C SER A 148 -14.60 1.08 -0.91
N PHE A 149 -13.47 1.80 -0.78
CA PHE A 149 -12.73 1.85 0.48
C PHE A 149 -13.40 2.79 1.48
N ASP A 150 -13.72 2.25 2.64
CA ASP A 150 -13.97 3.00 3.87
C ASP A 150 -12.70 2.94 4.73
N THR A 151 -12.07 4.10 4.97
CA THR A 151 -10.85 4.21 5.80
C THR A 151 -11.10 4.89 7.13
N SER A 152 -12.35 5.13 7.55
CA SER A 152 -12.66 5.91 8.76
C SER A 152 -12.15 5.27 10.05
N ASN A 153 -11.88 3.96 10.03
CA ASN A 153 -11.34 3.20 11.15
C ASN A 153 -9.82 2.95 11.07
N VAL A 154 -9.16 3.40 9.99
CA VAL A 154 -7.74 3.14 9.76
C VAL A 154 -6.88 4.02 10.66
N MET A 155 -6.01 3.37 11.45
CA MET A 155 -5.09 4.02 12.38
C MET A 155 -3.67 4.10 11.83
N SER A 156 -3.30 3.26 10.86
CA SER A 156 -1.96 3.21 10.28
C SER A 156 -1.99 2.81 8.81
N MET A 157 -1.35 3.64 7.97
CA MET A 157 -1.21 3.45 6.52
C MET A 157 0.16 3.91 5.99
N HIS A 158 1.18 3.92 6.85
CA HIS A 158 2.55 4.22 6.42
C HIS A 158 3.03 3.19 5.39
N SER A 159 3.97 3.58 4.53
CA SER A 159 4.51 2.74 3.44
C SER A 159 3.50 2.16 2.44
N MET A 160 2.22 2.57 2.45
CA MET A 160 1.14 1.89 1.71
C MET A 160 1.45 1.68 0.22
N PHE A 161 2.10 2.65 -0.42
CA PHE A 161 2.50 2.63 -1.83
C PHE A 161 4.01 2.69 -2.03
N GLN A 162 4.81 2.36 -1.00
CA GLN A 162 6.27 2.38 -1.10
C GLN A 162 6.73 1.56 -2.33
N ASP A 163 7.64 2.10 -3.13
CA ASP A 163 8.26 1.49 -4.31
C ASP A 163 7.25 0.95 -5.35
N CYS A 164 6.04 1.52 -5.42
CA CYS A 164 5.09 1.27 -6.50
C CYS A 164 5.48 2.07 -7.76
N SER A 165 6.64 1.75 -8.34
CA SER A 165 7.33 2.58 -9.34
C SER A 165 6.59 2.78 -10.66
N SER A 166 5.59 1.95 -10.99
CA SER A 166 4.76 2.08 -12.20
C SER A 166 3.44 2.82 -12.01
N LEU A 167 3.04 3.16 -10.77
CA LEU A 167 1.81 3.91 -10.54
C LEU A 167 1.91 5.29 -11.19
N THR A 168 0.93 5.63 -12.03
CA THR A 168 0.95 6.89 -12.80
C THR A 168 0.09 7.99 -12.19
N GLY A 169 -0.96 7.59 -11.45
CA GLY A 169 -1.81 8.49 -10.71
C GLY A 169 -2.57 7.77 -9.60
N LEU A 170 -2.87 8.50 -8.53
CA LEU A 170 -3.70 8.02 -7.41
C LEU A 170 -4.72 9.08 -7.02
N ASP A 171 -6.00 8.70 -6.99
CA ASP A 171 -7.06 9.50 -6.41
C ASP A 171 -7.41 8.97 -5.02
N LEU A 172 -6.99 9.70 -3.98
CA LEU A 172 -7.23 9.34 -2.58
C LEU A 172 -8.23 10.28 -1.91
N SER A 173 -9.04 11.03 -2.68
CA SER A 173 -10.02 11.98 -2.14
C SER A 173 -11.15 11.35 -1.29
N GLY A 174 -11.29 10.03 -1.32
CA GLY A 174 -12.19 9.28 -0.43
C GLY A 174 -11.59 8.88 0.92
N PHE A 175 -10.28 9.06 1.12
CA PHE A 175 -9.61 8.60 2.34
C PHE A 175 -9.87 9.55 3.51
N ASP A 176 -10.36 8.99 4.62
CA ASP A 176 -10.29 9.59 5.95
C ASP A 176 -8.96 9.19 6.61
N THR A 177 -8.10 10.17 6.87
CA THR A 177 -6.80 9.99 7.54
C THR A 177 -6.76 10.61 8.94
N SER A 178 -7.90 11.03 9.49
CA SER A 178 -8.00 11.78 10.75
C SER A 178 -7.51 11.02 11.99
N SER A 179 -7.30 9.70 11.87
CA SER A 179 -6.75 8.84 12.92
C SER A 179 -5.29 8.42 12.70
N VAL A 180 -4.68 8.78 11.57
CA VAL A 180 -3.32 8.39 11.20
C VAL A 180 -2.29 9.29 11.90
N THR A 181 -1.26 8.67 12.48
CA THR A 181 -0.20 9.39 13.23
C THR A 181 1.15 9.40 12.53
N SER A 182 1.32 8.62 11.46
CA SER A 182 2.56 8.53 10.68
C SER A 182 2.24 8.33 9.20
N MET A 183 2.88 9.12 8.35
CA MET A 183 2.86 9.02 6.88
C MET A 183 4.24 8.68 6.32
N TYR A 184 5.10 8.09 7.17
CA TYR A 184 6.45 7.64 6.81
C TYR A 184 6.44 6.83 5.50
N ILE A 185 7.30 7.22 4.55
CA ILE A 185 7.54 6.56 3.25
C ILE A 185 6.28 6.18 2.44
N MET A 186 5.14 6.83 2.65
CA MET A 186 3.85 6.40 2.08
C MET A 186 3.86 6.30 0.55
N PHE A 187 4.54 7.22 -0.14
CA PHE A 187 4.72 7.25 -1.61
C PHE A 187 6.21 7.21 -2.02
N TYR A 188 7.08 6.75 -1.12
CA TYR A 188 8.51 6.64 -1.42
C TYR A 188 8.72 5.81 -2.69
N GLY A 189 9.58 6.25 -3.62
CA GLY A 189 9.93 5.47 -4.80
C GLY A 189 8.80 5.27 -5.83
N CYS A 190 7.70 6.02 -5.74
CA CYS A 190 6.65 6.06 -6.78
C CYS A 190 7.12 6.84 -8.02
N GLU A 191 8.14 6.34 -8.71
CA GLU A 191 8.87 7.05 -9.78
C GLU A 191 7.99 7.52 -10.94
N SER A 192 6.94 6.75 -11.29
CA SER A 192 6.05 7.09 -12.41
C SER A 192 4.89 8.03 -12.06
N LEU A 193 4.75 8.42 -10.78
CA LEU A 193 3.60 9.16 -10.31
C LEU A 193 3.61 10.58 -10.86
N THR A 194 2.57 10.93 -11.62
CA THR A 194 2.41 12.26 -12.24
C THR A 194 1.26 13.04 -11.63
N HIS A 195 0.30 12.36 -11.01
CA HIS A 195 -0.90 12.95 -10.41
C HIS A 195 -1.17 12.30 -9.06
N LEU A 196 -1.42 13.11 -8.02
CA LEU A 196 -1.73 12.61 -6.69
C LEU A 196 -2.76 13.53 -6.04
N ASN A 197 -3.95 13.01 -5.76
CA ASN A 197 -5.02 13.76 -5.10
C ASN A 197 -5.09 13.41 -3.61
N LEU A 198 -4.71 14.36 -2.76
CA LEU A 198 -4.69 14.23 -1.29
C LEU A 198 -5.66 15.20 -0.60
N THR A 199 -6.65 15.72 -1.33
CA THR A 199 -7.52 16.81 -0.85
C THR A 199 -8.33 16.47 0.41
N SER A 200 -8.56 15.19 0.72
CA SER A 200 -9.27 14.74 1.91
C SER A 200 -8.37 14.44 3.11
N PHE A 201 -7.05 14.51 2.94
CA PHE A 201 -6.13 14.15 4.02
C PHE A 201 -6.25 15.14 5.18
N ASP A 202 -6.58 14.62 6.35
CA ASP A 202 -6.42 15.27 7.65
C ASP A 202 -5.09 14.78 8.25
N THR A 203 -4.12 15.69 8.36
CA THR A 203 -2.79 15.40 8.90
C THR A 203 -2.59 15.93 10.31
N SER A 204 -3.64 16.44 10.97
CA SER A 204 -3.54 17.13 12.26
C SER A 204 -2.94 16.28 13.39
N LYS A 205 -2.97 14.94 13.28
CA LYS A 205 -2.36 14.00 14.24
C LYS A 205 -1.02 13.42 13.79
N VAL A 206 -0.55 13.74 12.58
CA VAL A 206 0.66 13.16 12.01
C VAL A 206 1.88 13.77 12.70
N THR A 207 2.80 12.91 13.13
CA THR A 207 4.07 13.30 13.78
C THR A 207 5.29 13.03 12.90
N ASN A 208 5.19 12.09 11.96
CA ASN A 208 6.30 11.67 11.10
C ASN A 208 5.88 11.69 9.62
N MET A 209 6.59 12.50 8.82
CA MET A 209 6.44 12.62 7.37
C MET A 209 7.76 12.34 6.63
N ASN A 210 8.71 11.66 7.27
CA ASN A 210 10.00 11.35 6.64
C ASN A 210 9.81 10.60 5.32
N PHE A 211 10.52 11.06 4.29
CA PHE A 211 10.57 10.47 2.96
C PHE A 211 9.21 10.27 2.26
N MET A 212 8.12 10.92 2.72
CA MET A 212 6.76 10.62 2.29
C MET A 212 6.58 10.64 0.76
N PHE A 213 7.20 11.58 0.05
CA PHE A 213 7.17 11.71 -1.40
C PHE A 213 8.55 11.49 -2.05
N SER A 214 9.55 11.03 -1.29
CA SER A 214 10.91 10.95 -1.80
C SER A 214 11.00 9.97 -2.98
N GLY A 215 11.63 10.39 -4.07
CA GLY A 215 11.75 9.59 -5.29
C GLY A 215 10.49 9.56 -6.17
N CYS A 216 9.47 10.39 -5.90
CA CYS A 216 8.37 10.67 -6.85
C CYS A 216 8.90 11.51 -8.03
N SER A 217 9.80 10.93 -8.82
CA SER A 217 10.68 11.66 -9.74
C SER A 217 9.95 12.38 -10.88
N ARG A 218 8.76 11.89 -11.28
CA ARG A 218 7.94 12.45 -12.35
C ARG A 218 6.78 13.35 -11.88
N LEU A 219 6.67 13.60 -10.58
CA LEU A 219 5.63 14.48 -10.05
C LEU A 219 5.98 15.93 -10.37
N THR A 220 5.13 16.64 -11.11
CA THR A 220 5.42 18.00 -11.59
C THR A 220 4.87 19.10 -10.70
N SER A 221 3.78 18.82 -10.00
CA SER A 221 3.14 19.72 -9.05
C SER A 221 2.50 18.96 -7.91
N LEU A 222 2.49 19.54 -6.72
CA LEU A 222 1.79 18.98 -5.57
C LEU A 222 1.15 20.09 -4.73
N ASP A 223 -0.14 19.94 -4.40
CA ASP A 223 -0.86 20.83 -3.50
C ASP A 223 -1.06 20.15 -2.14
N LEU A 224 -0.39 20.68 -1.11
CA LEU A 224 -0.50 20.23 0.27
C LEU A 224 -1.05 21.33 1.16
N SER A 225 -1.80 22.29 0.61
CA SER A 225 -2.38 23.37 1.40
C SER A 225 -3.38 22.89 2.45
N ASN A 226 -3.95 21.69 2.33
CA ASN A 226 -4.80 21.10 3.37
C ASN A 226 -4.02 20.47 4.53
N PHE A 227 -2.70 20.31 4.43
CA PHE A 227 -1.92 19.64 5.47
C PHE A 227 -1.72 20.57 6.68
N ASP A 228 -2.12 20.09 7.85
CA ASP A 228 -1.72 20.62 9.15
C ASP A 228 -0.45 19.88 9.61
N THR A 229 0.67 20.59 9.66
CA THR A 229 1.96 20.02 10.11
C THR A 229 2.37 20.47 11.51
N SER A 230 1.47 21.12 12.27
CA SER A 230 1.79 21.69 13.59
C SER A 230 2.25 20.66 14.63
N ASN A 231 1.89 19.38 14.44
CA ASN A 231 2.33 18.25 15.27
C ASN A 231 3.49 17.43 14.67
N VAL A 232 3.97 17.77 13.46
CA VAL A 232 5.05 17.03 12.80
C VAL A 232 6.38 17.33 13.47
N THR A 233 7.09 16.28 13.90
CA THR A 233 8.41 16.39 14.52
C THR A 233 9.55 16.05 13.56
N THR A 234 9.28 15.32 12.47
CA THR A 234 10.30 14.89 11.52
C THR A 234 9.76 14.83 10.07
N MET A 235 10.52 15.41 9.13
CA MET A 235 10.19 15.47 7.70
C MET A 235 11.46 15.44 6.81
N ILE A 236 12.46 14.68 7.25
CA ILE A 236 13.70 14.39 6.53
C ILE A 236 13.40 13.89 5.12
N TRP A 237 14.09 14.44 4.11
CA TRP A 237 13.99 14.01 2.70
C TRP A 237 12.54 13.96 2.15
N MET A 238 11.57 14.68 2.74
CA MET A 238 10.14 14.54 2.40
C MET A 238 9.85 14.65 0.89
N PHE A 239 10.53 15.55 0.17
CA PHE A 239 10.45 15.71 -1.28
C PHE A 239 11.77 15.38 -2.00
N GLY A 240 12.72 14.73 -1.32
CA GLY A 240 14.04 14.46 -1.90
C GLY A 240 13.91 13.61 -3.17
N ARG A 241 14.66 13.94 -4.23
CA ARG A 241 14.65 13.31 -5.55
C ARG A 241 13.33 13.42 -6.33
N CYS A 242 12.49 14.39 -6.02
CA CYS A 242 11.38 14.79 -6.91
C CYS A 242 11.94 15.66 -8.06
N TYR A 243 12.65 15.03 -9.00
CA TYR A 243 13.44 15.71 -10.03
C TYR A 243 12.62 16.62 -10.96
N ASP A 244 11.37 16.26 -11.26
CA ASP A 244 10.51 17.03 -12.16
C ASP A 244 9.56 18.01 -11.42
N LEU A 245 9.67 18.14 -10.10
CA LEU A 245 8.76 18.96 -9.30
C LEU A 245 9.04 20.46 -9.54
N THR A 246 8.10 21.14 -10.20
CA THR A 246 8.21 22.56 -10.56
C THR A 246 7.41 23.50 -9.66
N SER A 247 6.33 22.98 -9.06
CA SER A 247 5.39 23.73 -8.22
C SER A 247 5.01 22.96 -6.97
N LEU A 248 5.06 23.61 -5.81
CA LEU A 248 4.71 23.00 -4.53
C LEU A 248 3.97 24.01 -3.65
N ASN A 249 2.78 23.65 -3.20
CA ASN A 249 1.98 24.47 -2.28
C ASN A 249 2.04 23.94 -0.86
N LEU A 250 2.77 24.65 0.01
CA LEU A 250 2.95 24.38 1.44
C LEU A 250 2.40 25.53 2.30
N SER A 251 1.36 26.23 1.84
CA SER A 251 0.92 27.49 2.48
C SER A 251 0.54 27.37 3.95
N ASN A 252 0.13 26.18 4.39
CA ASN A 252 -0.29 25.90 5.76
C ASN A 252 0.74 25.10 6.57
N PHE A 253 1.94 24.86 6.02
CA PHE A 253 2.99 24.18 6.76
C PHE A 253 3.50 25.07 7.91
N ASP A 254 3.57 24.46 9.08
CA ASP A 254 4.20 24.95 10.30
C ASP A 254 5.30 23.96 10.71
N ALA A 255 6.56 24.40 10.65
CA ALA A 255 7.71 23.59 11.04
C ALA A 255 8.18 23.88 12.48
N SER A 256 7.39 24.56 13.32
CA SER A 256 7.80 24.97 14.67
C SER A 256 8.11 23.77 15.59
N ALA A 257 7.37 22.66 15.47
CA ALA A 257 7.57 21.43 16.22
C ALA A 257 8.66 20.51 15.65
N VAL A 258 9.15 20.78 14.43
CA VAL A 258 10.06 19.90 13.72
C VAL A 258 11.46 19.92 14.37
N THR A 259 11.97 18.76 14.75
CA THR A 259 13.33 18.60 15.27
C THR A 259 14.31 18.16 14.19
N GLU A 260 13.84 17.49 13.14
CA GLU A 260 14.67 16.93 12.07
C GLU A 260 14.06 17.21 10.68
N MET A 261 14.74 18.01 9.85
CA MET A 261 14.25 18.49 8.53
C MET A 261 15.36 18.52 7.46
N ASN A 262 16.37 17.68 7.58
CA ASN A 262 17.51 17.71 6.66
C ASN A 262 17.09 17.24 5.26
N ASP A 263 17.68 17.86 4.22
CA ASP A 263 17.59 17.41 2.83
C ASP A 263 16.16 17.34 2.24
N ILE A 264 15.22 18.13 2.80
CA ILE A 264 13.80 18.09 2.42
C ILE A 264 13.56 18.29 0.91
N PHE A 265 14.41 19.09 0.24
CA PHE A 265 14.35 19.39 -1.20
C PHE A 265 15.55 18.85 -2.00
N THR A 266 16.37 17.96 -1.45
CA THR A 266 17.58 17.49 -2.13
C THR A 266 17.24 16.85 -3.47
N GLY A 267 17.77 17.38 -4.57
CA GLY A 267 17.46 16.94 -5.94
C GLY A 267 16.19 17.54 -6.55
N CYS A 268 15.51 18.48 -5.88
CA CYS A 268 14.42 19.28 -6.47
C CYS A 268 14.97 20.51 -7.22
N ASP A 269 15.86 20.27 -8.19
CA ASP A 269 16.65 21.34 -8.82
C ASP A 269 15.79 22.27 -9.70
N VAL A 270 14.65 21.77 -10.19
CA VAL A 270 13.72 22.52 -11.07
C VAL A 270 12.54 23.15 -10.32
N LEU A 271 12.45 22.98 -9.00
CA LEU A 271 11.38 23.57 -8.18
C LEU A 271 11.54 25.09 -8.14
N THR A 272 10.65 25.82 -8.79
CA THR A 272 10.72 27.29 -8.85
C THR A 272 9.54 27.99 -8.19
N ASP A 273 8.38 27.33 -8.15
CA ASP A 273 7.18 27.87 -7.53
C ASP A 273 6.93 27.17 -6.19
N LEU A 274 7.33 27.84 -5.10
CA LEU A 274 7.12 27.36 -3.74
C LEU A 274 6.23 28.35 -2.99
N ASN A 275 5.00 27.96 -2.71
CA ASN A 275 4.12 28.72 -1.82
C ASN A 275 4.32 28.24 -0.38
N CYS A 276 5.10 28.98 0.40
CA CYS A 276 5.39 28.65 1.80
C CYS A 276 5.68 29.92 2.60
N SER A 277 5.18 30.00 3.84
CA SER A 277 5.47 31.10 4.76
C SER A 277 6.41 30.73 5.91
N ASP A 278 6.74 29.44 6.08
CA ASP A 278 7.64 28.99 7.15
C ASP A 278 9.11 29.27 6.81
N GLU A 279 9.77 30.11 7.61
CA GLU A 279 11.15 30.53 7.35
C GLU A 279 12.18 29.39 7.47
N ARG A 280 11.90 28.33 8.25
CA ARG A 280 12.81 27.17 8.35
C ARG A 280 12.76 26.38 7.04
N ILE A 281 11.56 26.17 6.49
CA ILE A 281 11.38 25.50 5.19
C ILE A 281 11.98 26.36 4.06
N LEU A 282 11.71 27.67 4.05
CA LEU A 282 12.28 28.60 3.06
C LEU A 282 13.81 28.66 3.12
N LYS A 283 14.42 28.42 4.29
CA LYS A 283 15.88 28.31 4.43
C LYS A 283 16.40 27.03 3.76
N GLU A 284 15.77 25.88 3.98
CA GLU A 284 16.13 24.63 3.30
C GLU A 284 15.96 24.75 1.79
N PHE A 285 14.87 25.38 1.33
CA PHE A 285 14.66 25.66 -0.09
C PHE A 285 15.82 26.47 -0.69
N ARG A 286 16.29 27.52 -0.02
CA ARG A 286 17.42 28.34 -0.51
C ARG A 286 18.76 27.60 -0.50
N ASN A 287 18.89 26.50 0.25
CA ASN A 287 20.12 25.74 0.42
C ASN A 287 20.17 24.41 -0.36
N ARG A 288 19.08 24.03 -1.03
CA ARG A 288 19.01 22.82 -1.87
C ARG A 288 20.03 22.85 -3.01
#